data_AF-R1GFG2-F1
#
_entry.id   AF-R1GFG2-F1
#
_cell.length_a   1.000
_cell.length_b   1.000
_cell.length_c   1.000
_cell.angle_alpha   90.00
_cell.angle_beta   90.00
_cell.angle_gamma   90.00
#
_symmetry.space_group_name_H-M   'P 1'
#
loop_
_entity.id
_entity.type
_entity.pdbx_description
1 polymer ?
#
loop_
_entity_poly.entity_id
_entity_poly.type
_entity_poly.pdbx_seq_one_letter_code
_entity_poly.pdbx_strand_id
1 'polypeptide(L)'
;MTDVVVFHSVLGLRPAELGFAGLLRAAGHRVTTPDLFDGRTASSLDEGFALKDTIGWETITRRALDAVRELPAETVLAGVSMGAGVVEAVLPHRPGTAGVLLLHAVGALPAGIRAGLPVQVHVADPDPIAPPAQVAAWREAAVAAG
;
A
#
# COMPACT_ATOMS: atom_id res chain seq x y z
N MET A 1 -7.61 -11.90 14.97
CA MET A 1 -6.55 -12.30 14.00
C MET A 1 -7.07 -11.98 12.62
N THR A 2 -6.26 -11.30 11.80
CA THR A 2 -6.61 -10.88 10.42
C THR A 2 -5.38 -11.07 9.54
N ASP A 3 -5.57 -11.43 8.27
CA ASP A 3 -4.51 -11.44 7.27
C ASP A 3 -4.30 -10.04 6.69
N VAL A 4 -3.05 -9.60 6.65
CA VAL A 4 -2.64 -8.27 6.19
C VAL A 4 -1.50 -8.43 5.19
N VAL A 5 -1.57 -7.76 4.06
CA VAL A 5 -0.42 -7.59 3.16
C VAL A 5 0.09 -6.16 3.27
N VAL A 6 1.41 -5.99 3.40
CA VAL A 6 2.06 -4.68 3.49
C VAL A 6 2.97 -4.49 2.29
N PHE A 7 2.59 -3.57 1.40
CA PHE A 7 3.40 -3.14 0.26
C PHE A 7 4.36 -2.02 0.68
N HIS A 8 5.64 -2.22 0.40
CA HIS A 8 6.71 -1.34 0.84
C HIS A 8 6.74 0.00 0.11
N SER A 9 7.53 0.94 0.64
CA SER A 9 7.77 2.25 0.03
C SER A 9 8.62 2.16 -1.24
N VAL A 10 8.86 3.30 -1.90
CA VAL A 10 9.76 3.36 -3.07
C VAL A 10 11.21 2.98 -2.73
N LEU A 11 11.54 2.82 -1.45
CA LEU A 11 12.88 2.48 -0.98
C LEU A 11 13.12 0.95 -0.87
N GLY A 12 12.14 0.13 -1.29
CA GLY A 12 12.20 -1.33 -1.20
C GLY A 12 11.73 -1.88 0.15
N LEU A 13 11.83 -3.20 0.32
CA LEU A 13 11.46 -3.87 1.57
C LEU A 13 12.60 -3.79 2.60
N ARG A 14 12.65 -2.71 3.38
CA ARG A 14 13.75 -2.44 4.33
C ARG A 14 13.36 -2.81 5.77
N PRO A 15 14.30 -2.72 6.73
CA PRO A 15 13.99 -2.94 8.15
C PRO A 15 12.85 -2.06 8.70
N ALA A 16 12.64 -0.86 8.14
CA ALA A 16 11.52 0.01 8.56
C ALA A 16 10.16 -0.63 8.24
N GLU A 17 9.97 -1.10 7.00
CA GLU A 17 8.74 -1.76 6.55
C GLU A 17 8.56 -3.12 7.24
N LEU A 18 9.65 -3.88 7.44
CA LEU A 18 9.61 -5.14 8.20
C LEU A 18 9.31 -4.90 9.68
N GLY A 19 9.79 -3.81 10.26
CA GLY A 19 9.50 -3.39 11.63
C GLY A 19 8.02 -3.07 11.83
N PHE A 20 7.42 -2.30 10.91
CA PHE A 20 5.97 -2.06 10.90
C PHE A 20 5.18 -3.37 10.79
N ALA A 21 5.55 -4.25 9.87
CA ALA A 21 4.94 -5.58 9.78
C ALA A 21 5.13 -6.40 11.06
N GLY A 22 6.27 -6.24 11.74
CA GLY A 22 6.54 -6.84 13.05
C GLY A 22 5.57 -6.37 14.14
N LEU A 23 5.23 -5.08 14.17
CA LEU A 23 4.24 -4.54 15.11
C LEU A 23 2.84 -5.16 14.86
N LEU A 24 2.43 -5.28 13.61
CA LEU A 24 1.17 -5.94 13.25
C LEU A 24 1.16 -7.41 13.65
N ARG A 25 2.26 -8.14 13.45
CA ARG A 25 2.40 -9.53 13.91
C ARG A 25 2.33 -9.62 15.43
N ALA A 26 3.00 -8.72 16.16
CA ALA A 26 2.96 -8.67 17.61
C ALA A 26 1.55 -8.39 18.16
N ALA A 27 0.73 -7.66 17.41
CA ALA A 27 -0.69 -7.46 17.70
C ALA A 27 -1.59 -8.67 17.37
N GLY A 28 -1.04 -9.77 16.86
CA GLY A 28 -1.76 -11.01 16.59
C GLY A 28 -2.35 -11.13 15.17
N HIS A 29 -1.83 -10.38 14.20
CA HIS A 29 -2.18 -10.50 12.78
C HIS A 29 -1.23 -11.44 12.02
N ARG A 30 -1.71 -12.02 10.92
CA ARG A 30 -0.86 -12.71 9.93
C ARG A 30 -0.45 -11.69 8.89
N VAL A 31 0.85 -11.53 8.66
CA VAL A 31 1.36 -10.43 7.82
C VAL A 31 2.27 -10.94 6.73
N THR A 32 1.93 -10.62 5.49
CA THR A 32 2.72 -10.88 4.28
C THR A 32 3.38 -9.58 3.83
N THR A 33 4.66 -9.63 3.51
CA THR A 33 5.46 -8.48 3.07
C THR A 33 6.15 -8.84 1.75
N PRO A 34 5.46 -8.74 0.61
CA PRO A 34 6.05 -9.09 -0.68
C PRO A 34 7.16 -8.09 -1.03
N ASP A 35 8.29 -8.63 -1.47
CA ASP A 35 9.38 -7.83 -2.00
C ASP A 35 9.14 -7.56 -3.49
N LEU A 36 8.63 -6.37 -3.80
CA LEU A 36 8.32 -5.98 -5.17
C LEU A 36 9.58 -5.61 -5.94
N PHE A 37 10.71 -5.41 -5.26
CA PHE A 37 11.99 -4.98 -5.81
C PHE A 37 13.04 -6.09 -5.89
N ASP A 38 12.68 -7.31 -5.49
CA ASP A 38 13.50 -8.53 -5.63
C ASP A 38 14.86 -8.39 -4.91
N GLY A 39 14.81 -8.05 -3.63
CA GLY A 39 15.94 -7.86 -2.74
C GLY A 39 16.61 -6.48 -2.81
N ARG A 40 16.23 -5.65 -3.80
CA ARG A 40 16.84 -4.33 -3.99
C ARG A 40 16.19 -3.30 -3.06
N THR A 41 17.04 -2.50 -2.42
CA THR A 41 16.62 -1.38 -1.56
C THR A 41 17.41 -0.13 -1.94
N ALA A 42 16.87 1.03 -1.57
CA ALA A 42 17.49 2.33 -1.82
C ALA A 42 17.71 3.08 -0.49
N SER A 43 18.75 3.92 -0.47
CA SER A 43 19.13 4.71 0.71
C SER A 43 18.55 6.14 0.69
N SER A 44 18.13 6.61 -0.49
CA SER A 44 17.49 7.91 -0.70
C SER A 44 16.26 7.80 -1.61
N LEU A 45 15.39 8.82 -1.56
CA LEU A 45 14.21 8.88 -2.43
C LEU A 45 14.59 8.89 -3.91
N ASP A 46 15.61 9.65 -4.30
CA ASP A 46 16.07 9.73 -5.69
C ASP A 46 16.54 8.37 -6.20
N GLU A 47 17.33 7.64 -5.41
CA GLU A 47 17.72 6.26 -5.71
C GLU A 47 16.50 5.34 -5.79
N GLY A 48 15.53 5.50 -4.89
CA GLY A 48 14.29 4.73 -4.88
C GLY A 48 13.47 4.93 -6.14
N PHE A 49 13.30 6.18 -6.58
CA PHE A 49 12.59 6.49 -7.81
C PHE A 49 13.33 5.95 -9.05
N ALA A 50 14.66 6.11 -9.12
CA ALA A 50 15.46 5.53 -10.20
C ALA A 50 15.36 4.00 -10.23
N LEU A 51 15.33 3.36 -9.05
CA LEU A 51 15.13 1.92 -8.88
C LEU A 51 13.74 1.49 -9.37
N LYS A 52 12.68 2.19 -8.95
CA LYS A 52 11.30 1.97 -9.40
C LYS A 52 11.21 2.07 -10.93
N ASP A 53 11.82 3.08 -11.53
CA ASP A 53 11.75 3.31 -12.97
C ASP A 53 12.53 2.26 -13.75
N THR A 54 13.66 1.79 -13.21
CA THR A 54 14.41 0.66 -13.76
C THR A 54 13.62 -0.65 -13.74
N ILE A 55 12.87 -0.92 -12.65
CA ILE A 55 12.05 -2.14 -12.52
C ILE A 55 10.78 -2.06 -13.37
N GLY A 56 10.20 -0.86 -13.47
CA GLY A 56 8.96 -0.60 -14.19
C GLY A 56 7.71 -0.88 -13.36
N TRP A 57 6.71 0.01 -13.50
CA TRP A 57 5.46 -0.08 -12.74
C TRP A 57 4.67 -1.37 -13.01
N GLU A 58 4.63 -1.83 -14.26
CA GLU A 58 3.95 -3.07 -14.65
C GLU A 58 4.54 -4.30 -13.94
N THR A 59 5.87 -4.36 -13.83
CA THR A 59 6.55 -5.43 -13.08
C THR A 59 6.19 -5.39 -11.60
N ILE A 60 6.16 -4.19 -11.01
CA ILE A 60 5.83 -3.98 -9.59
C ILE A 60 4.39 -4.43 -9.30
N THR A 61 3.42 -3.99 -10.11
CA THR A 61 2.00 -4.35 -9.90
C THR A 61 1.74 -5.82 -10.20
N ARG A 62 2.36 -6.41 -11.22
CA ARG A 62 2.29 -7.86 -11.47
C ARG A 62 2.80 -8.67 -10.28
N ARG A 63 3.97 -8.30 -9.72
CA ARG A 63 4.52 -8.95 -8.51
C ARG A 63 3.57 -8.83 -7.32
N ALA A 64 2.93 -7.67 -7.15
CA ALA A 64 1.94 -7.48 -6.10
C ALA A 64 0.69 -8.35 -6.28
N LEU A 65 0.15 -8.43 -7.50
CA LEU A 65 -0.99 -9.29 -7.84
C LEU A 65 -0.67 -10.77 -7.64
N ASP A 66 0.53 -11.20 -8.03
CA ASP A 66 1.00 -12.57 -7.82
C ASP A 66 1.12 -12.88 -6.33
N ALA A 67 1.66 -11.96 -5.53
CA ALA A 67 1.84 -12.14 -4.09
C ALA A 67 0.53 -12.27 -3.31
N VAL A 68 -0.56 -11.65 -3.78
CA VAL A 68 -1.86 -11.73 -3.11
C VAL A 68 -2.72 -12.89 -3.58
N ARG A 69 -2.34 -13.59 -4.66
CA ARG A 69 -3.18 -14.61 -5.32
C ARG A 69 -3.68 -15.70 -4.36
N GLU A 70 -2.77 -16.21 -3.53
CA GLU A 70 -3.05 -17.30 -2.59
C GLU A 70 -3.43 -16.81 -1.18
N LEU A 71 -3.53 -15.49 -0.98
CA LEU A 71 -3.98 -14.93 0.30
C LEU A 71 -5.50 -14.99 0.40
N PRO A 72 -6.06 -15.08 1.64
CA PRO A 72 -7.50 -15.00 1.86
C PRO A 72 -8.16 -13.80 1.17
N ALA A 73 -9.38 -13.96 0.66
CA ALA A 73 -10.07 -12.92 -0.09
C ALA A 73 -10.22 -11.63 0.74
N GLU A 74 -10.39 -11.79 2.05
CA GLU A 74 -10.61 -10.78 3.07
C GLU A 74 -9.33 -10.08 3.53
N THR A 75 -8.17 -10.43 2.96
CA THR A 75 -6.88 -9.84 3.32
C THR A 75 -6.93 -8.30 3.24
N VAL A 76 -6.53 -7.65 4.33
CA VAL A 76 -6.39 -6.19 4.41
C VAL A 76 -5.19 -5.74 3.60
N LEU A 77 -5.38 -4.73 2.76
CA LEU A 77 -4.31 -4.18 1.92
C LEU A 77 -3.71 -2.94 2.58
N ALA A 78 -2.43 -3.01 2.94
CA ALA A 78 -1.68 -1.89 3.49
C ALA A 78 -0.59 -1.44 2.51
N GLY A 79 -0.47 -0.13 2.30
CA GLY A 79 0.52 0.46 1.40
C GLY A 79 1.27 1.62 2.05
N VAL A 80 2.60 1.59 2.01
CA VAL A 80 3.47 2.67 2.48
C VAL A 80 3.97 3.48 1.29
N SER A 81 3.71 4.79 1.25
CA SER A 81 4.15 5.70 0.19
C SER A 81 3.80 5.17 -1.21
N MET A 82 4.78 4.77 -2.05
CA MET A 82 4.55 4.06 -3.32
C MET A 82 3.57 2.89 -3.19
N GLY A 83 3.61 2.16 -2.07
CA GLY A 83 2.70 1.07 -1.76
C GLY A 83 1.23 1.47 -1.80
N ALA A 84 0.86 2.74 -1.60
CA ALA A 84 -0.51 3.21 -1.78
C ALA A 84 -0.99 3.07 -3.24
N GLY A 85 -0.13 3.40 -4.22
CA GLY A 85 -0.41 3.16 -5.63
C GLY A 85 -0.45 1.65 -5.97
N VAL A 86 0.29 0.82 -5.23
CA VAL A 86 0.21 -0.64 -5.38
C VAL A 86 -1.14 -1.16 -4.87
N VAL A 87 -1.63 -0.64 -3.74
CA VAL A 87 -2.98 -0.94 -3.25
C VAL A 87 -4.02 -0.54 -4.30
N GLU A 88 -3.88 0.63 -4.93
CA GLU A 88 -4.74 1.07 -6.03
C GLU A 88 -4.80 0.07 -7.18
N ALA A 89 -3.65 -0.48 -7.59
CA ALA A 89 -3.58 -1.48 -8.65
C ALA A 89 -4.16 -2.85 -8.24
N VAL A 90 -4.09 -3.21 -6.96
CA VAL A 90 -4.49 -4.54 -6.46
C VAL A 90 -5.96 -4.62 -6.07
N LEU A 91 -6.51 -3.57 -5.45
CA LEU A 91 -7.87 -3.57 -4.91
C LEU A 91 -8.98 -3.98 -5.91
N PRO A 92 -8.97 -3.54 -7.19
CA PRO A 92 -9.99 -3.95 -8.16
C PRO A 92 -10.06 -5.47 -8.38
N HIS A 93 -8.95 -6.17 -8.16
CA HIS A 93 -8.84 -7.61 -8.33
C HIS A 93 -9.15 -8.38 -7.04
N ARG A 94 -9.48 -7.68 -5.94
CA ARG A 94 -9.75 -8.26 -4.61
C ARG A 94 -11.03 -7.71 -4.00
N PRO A 95 -12.21 -8.01 -4.59
CA PRO A 95 -13.48 -7.48 -4.09
C PRO A 95 -13.80 -7.87 -2.63
N GLY A 96 -13.22 -8.98 -2.16
CA GLY A 96 -13.36 -9.48 -0.80
C GLY A 96 -12.56 -8.72 0.26
N THR A 97 -11.63 -7.83 -0.10
CA THR A 97 -10.75 -7.12 0.84
C THR A 97 -11.56 -6.51 2.00
N ALA A 98 -11.14 -6.80 3.24
CA ALA A 98 -11.86 -6.37 4.44
C ALA A 98 -11.46 -4.98 4.96
N GLY A 99 -10.41 -4.38 4.40
CA GLY A 99 -9.98 -3.04 4.75
C GLY A 99 -8.76 -2.57 3.96
N VAL A 100 -8.55 -1.26 3.94
CA VAL A 100 -7.41 -0.60 3.29
C VAL A 100 -6.71 0.34 4.28
N LEU A 101 -5.38 0.30 4.30
CA LEU A 101 -4.54 1.19 5.10
C LEU A 101 -3.50 1.88 4.19
N LEU A 102 -3.57 3.21 4.09
CA LEU A 102 -2.63 4.02 3.31
C LEU A 102 -1.76 4.86 4.26
N LEU A 103 -0.45 4.71 4.15
CA LEU A 103 0.54 5.35 5.03
C LEU A 103 1.47 6.23 4.21
N HIS A 104 1.55 7.52 4.53
CA HIS A 104 2.48 8.49 3.90
C HIS A 104 2.29 8.65 2.37
N ALA A 105 1.08 8.39 1.88
CA ALA A 105 0.57 8.71 0.55
C ALA A 105 -0.92 8.33 0.47
N VAL A 106 -1.67 8.94 -0.44
CA VAL A 106 -3.06 8.55 -0.75
C VAL A 106 -3.23 7.91 -2.14
N GLY A 107 -2.28 8.11 -3.06
CA GLY A 107 -2.45 7.68 -4.46
C GLY A 107 -3.63 8.38 -5.15
N ALA A 108 -4.21 7.76 -6.19
CA ALA A 108 -5.57 8.09 -6.62
C ALA A 108 -6.59 7.27 -5.83
N LEU A 109 -7.89 7.56 -5.98
CA LEU A 109 -8.92 6.72 -5.36
C LEU A 109 -8.96 5.37 -6.10
N PRO A 110 -8.68 4.24 -5.44
CA PRO A 110 -8.67 2.95 -6.11
C PRO A 110 -10.02 2.59 -6.72
N ALA A 111 -10.00 2.09 -7.96
CA ALA A 111 -11.15 1.34 -8.47
C ALA A 111 -11.38 0.13 -7.53
N GLY A 112 -12.62 -0.10 -7.11
CA GLY A 112 -12.95 -1.13 -6.12
C GLY A 112 -13.12 -0.64 -4.69
N ILE A 113 -12.88 0.64 -4.40
CA ILE A 113 -13.50 1.28 -3.23
C ILE A 113 -15.01 1.14 -3.37
N ARG A 114 -15.66 0.71 -2.28
CA ARG A 114 -17.08 0.37 -2.26
C ARG A 114 -17.67 0.68 -0.90
N ALA A 115 -18.99 0.84 -0.90
CA ALA A 115 -19.77 1.04 0.30
C ALA A 115 -19.40 0.05 1.41
N GLY A 116 -19.05 0.59 2.59
CA GLY A 116 -18.75 -0.19 3.79
C GLY A 116 -17.37 -0.85 3.82
N LEU A 117 -16.47 -0.58 2.86
CA LEU A 117 -15.06 -0.97 2.97
C LEU A 117 -14.34 0.00 3.92
N PRO A 118 -13.84 -0.44 5.10
CA PRO A 118 -13.10 0.43 5.99
C PRO A 118 -11.78 0.89 5.36
N VAL A 119 -11.55 2.20 5.31
CA VAL A 119 -10.29 2.79 4.84
C VAL A 119 -9.70 3.73 5.87
N GLN A 120 -8.40 3.60 6.10
CA GLN A 120 -7.61 4.47 6.98
C GLN A 120 -6.47 5.10 6.18
N VAL A 121 -6.29 6.40 6.36
CA VAL A 121 -5.23 7.19 5.72
C VAL A 121 -4.45 7.90 6.82
N HIS A 122 -3.14 7.68 6.87
CA HIS A 122 -2.23 8.33 7.80
C HIS A 122 -1.11 9.02 7.04
N VAL A 123 -1.14 10.35 7.03
CA VAL A 123 -0.15 11.19 6.37
C VAL A 123 0.39 12.18 7.39
N ALA A 124 1.66 12.57 7.24
CA ALA A 124 2.22 13.62 8.09
C ALA A 124 1.70 15.00 7.66
N ASP A 125 1.70 15.95 8.58
CA ASP A 125 1.44 17.36 8.27
C ASP A 125 2.63 18.18 8.79
N PRO A 126 3.51 18.70 7.92
CA PRO A 126 3.45 18.63 6.46
C PRO A 126 4.00 17.32 5.86
N ASP A 127 3.48 16.91 4.70
CA ASP A 127 4.03 15.86 3.84
C ASP A 127 4.05 16.34 2.37
N PRO A 128 5.22 16.50 1.73
CA PRO A 128 5.32 16.97 0.35
C PRO A 128 4.78 15.95 -0.68
N ILE A 129 4.68 14.67 -0.33
CA ILE A 129 4.14 13.61 -1.20
C ILE A 129 2.62 13.51 -1.09
N ALA A 130 2.05 13.95 0.04
CA ALA A 130 0.61 13.98 0.28
C ALA A 130 0.15 15.35 0.80
N PRO A 131 0.14 16.40 -0.05
CA PRO A 131 -0.28 17.73 0.36
C PRO A 131 -1.71 17.75 0.92
N PRO A 132 -2.04 18.64 1.89
CA PRO A 132 -3.35 18.67 2.54
C PRO A 132 -4.53 18.75 1.56
N ALA A 133 -4.40 19.49 0.46
CA ALA A 133 -5.43 19.60 -0.56
C ALA A 133 -5.70 18.27 -1.29
N GLN A 134 -4.65 17.48 -1.57
CA GLN A 134 -4.80 16.16 -2.19
C GLN A 134 -5.51 15.19 -1.23
N VAL A 135 -5.13 15.21 0.04
CA VAL A 135 -5.72 14.35 1.08
C VAL A 135 -7.19 14.69 1.29
N ALA A 136 -7.53 15.99 1.31
CA ALA A 136 -8.91 16.45 1.40
C ALA A 136 -9.75 15.98 0.21
N ALA A 137 -9.27 16.18 -1.02
CA ALA A 137 -9.95 15.74 -2.23
C ALA A 137 -10.12 14.22 -2.28
N TRP A 138 -9.09 13.46 -1.88
CA TRP A 138 -9.15 12.00 -1.80
C TRP A 138 -10.22 11.54 -0.80
N ARG A 139 -10.28 12.18 0.38
CA ARG A 139 -11.28 11.88 1.41
C ARG A 139 -12.70 12.15 0.93
N GLU A 140 -12.93 13.27 0.25
CA GLU A 140 -14.24 13.60 -0.32
C GLU A 140 -14.67 12.56 -1.36
N ALA A 141 -13.75 12.15 -2.24
CA ALA A 141 -14.01 11.13 -3.25
C ALA A 141 -14.30 9.75 -2.61
N ALA A 142 -13.55 9.37 -1.57
CA ALA A 142 -13.80 8.13 -0.84
C ALA A 142 -15.18 8.12 -0.16
N VAL A 143 -15.56 9.22 0.51
CA VAL A 143 -16.89 9.35 1.13
C VAL A 143 -18.01 9.28 0.08
N ALA A 144 -17.80 9.87 -1.10
CA ALA A 144 -18.78 9.80 -2.18
C ALA A 144 -18.95 8.39 -2.78
N ALA A 145 -17.92 7.53 -2.67
CA ALA A 145 -17.96 6.14 -3.14
C ALA A 145 -18.65 5.17 -2.15
N GLY A 146 -18.97 5.65 -0.93
CA GLY A 146 -19.61 4.89 0.16
C GLY A 146 -18.63 4.28 1.16
#